data_AF-A0A928WEL5-F1
#
_entry.id   AF-A0A928WEL5-F1
#
_cell.length_a   1.000
_cell.length_b   1.000
_cell.length_c   1.000
_cell.angle_alpha   90.00
_cell.angle_beta   90.00
_cell.angle_gamma   90.00
#
_symmetry.space_group_name_H-M   'P 1'
#
loop_
_entity.id
_entity.type
_entity.pdbx_description
1 polymer ?
#
loop_
_entity_poly.entity_id
_entity_poly.type
_entity_poly.pdbx_seq_one_letter_code
_entity_poly.pdbx_strand_id
1 'polypeptide(L)'
;MTNKNNSSDTFLSQVELELLEVLLAPDDAPYPWNPADEDSEAYFDELERQFATQDWLDEELTSKSPAFYEQLDSLWSQVSTCSHDICEVNQSVVENLQLTLHTTFAHGVPQGWLSAIAHKAAEIFTSQKSMGEQLVQCVQAVLPTWGAEDLFVLARPFAYAMRSSESQDVKSIVNNIENRDWKTLSEIEQAKVSVAIAYYAFKQLNRSQSQD
;
A
#
# COMPACT_ATOMS: atom_id res chain seq x y z
N MET A 1 -33.30 -50.30 38.41
CA MET A 1 -32.96 -49.17 39.30
C MET A 1 -31.68 -49.52 40.03
N THR A 2 -30.57 -48.84 39.71
CA THR A 2 -29.63 -48.16 40.64
C THR A 2 -28.35 -47.80 39.88
N ASN A 3 -28.01 -46.51 39.95
CA ASN A 3 -26.91 -45.82 39.29
C ASN A 3 -25.55 -46.50 39.48
N LYS A 4 -24.83 -46.67 38.37
CA LYS A 4 -23.40 -46.96 38.37
C LYS A 4 -22.67 -45.61 38.43
N ASN A 5 -22.25 -45.22 39.63
CA ASN A 5 -21.44 -44.02 39.85
C ASN A 5 -20.07 -44.26 39.18
N ASN A 6 -19.88 -43.65 38.01
CA ASN A 6 -18.56 -43.48 37.44
C ASN A 6 -17.94 -42.27 38.14
N SER A 7 -17.21 -42.51 39.24
CA SER A 7 -16.23 -41.56 39.75
C SER A 7 -15.19 -41.34 38.65
N SER A 8 -15.29 -40.22 37.96
CA SER A 8 -14.22 -39.70 37.12
C SER A 8 -13.18 -39.09 38.04
N ASP A 9 -12.20 -39.90 38.45
CA ASP A 9 -10.94 -39.40 38.98
C ASP A 9 -10.32 -38.52 37.89
N THR A 10 -10.54 -37.22 38.02
CA THR A 10 -9.99 -36.21 37.11
C THR A 10 -8.57 -35.99 37.58
N PHE A 11 -7.63 -36.79 37.09
CA PHE A 11 -6.21 -36.58 37.32
C PHE A 11 -5.84 -35.26 36.63
N LEU A 12 -5.72 -34.20 37.43
CA LEU A 12 -5.19 -32.92 36.96
C LEU A 12 -3.80 -33.17 36.39
N SER A 13 -3.54 -32.61 35.23
CA SER A 13 -2.22 -32.67 34.61
C SER A 13 -1.19 -31.96 35.50
N GLN A 14 0.09 -32.36 35.42
CA GLN A 14 1.17 -31.77 36.22
C GLN A 14 1.21 -30.23 36.12
N VAL A 15 0.89 -29.70 34.93
CA VAL A 15 0.82 -28.26 34.65
C VAL A 15 -0.36 -27.60 35.37
N GLU A 16 -1.51 -28.28 35.48
CA GLU A 16 -2.67 -27.76 36.23
C GLU A 16 -2.41 -27.78 37.74
N LEU A 17 -1.68 -28.77 38.25
CA LEU A 17 -1.27 -28.82 39.65
C LEU A 17 -0.26 -27.72 39.98
N GLU A 18 0.71 -27.47 39.11
CA GLU A 18 1.69 -26.38 39.26
C GLU A 18 1.02 -25.00 39.19
N LEU A 19 0.04 -24.83 38.29
CA LEU A 19 -0.76 -23.60 38.24
C LEU A 19 -1.59 -23.39 39.51
N LEU A 20 -2.23 -24.44 40.03
CA LEU A 20 -2.99 -24.39 41.28
C LEU A 20 -2.08 -24.09 42.49
N GLU A 21 -0.87 -24.64 42.50
CA GLU A 21 0.15 -24.37 43.52
C GLU A 21 0.58 -22.90 43.50
N VAL A 22 0.81 -22.32 42.31
CA VAL A 22 1.13 -20.90 42.15
C VAL A 22 -0.02 -19.98 42.58
N LEU A 23 -1.27 -20.36 42.27
CA LEU A 23 -2.44 -19.56 42.66
C LEU A 23 -2.81 -19.66 44.14
N LEU A 24 -2.43 -20.75 44.82
CA LEU A 24 -2.63 -20.92 46.27
C LEU A 24 -1.46 -20.39 47.09
N ALA A 25 -0.34 -20.04 46.46
CA ALA A 25 0.77 -19.39 47.14
C ALA A 25 0.29 -18.05 47.75
N PRO A 26 0.75 -17.71 48.97
CA PRO A 26 0.34 -16.46 49.60
C PRO A 26 0.74 -15.26 48.72
N ASP A 27 -0.15 -14.26 48.60
CA ASP A 27 0.10 -13.01 47.85
C ASP A 27 1.34 -12.23 48.34
N ASP A 28 1.90 -12.61 49.50
CA ASP A 28 3.17 -12.10 50.07
C ASP A 28 4.41 -12.81 49.52
N ALA A 29 4.29 -13.74 48.57
CA ALA A 29 5.45 -14.21 47.82
C ALA A 29 5.92 -13.05 46.93
N PRO A 30 7.10 -12.45 47.21
CA PRO A 30 7.53 -11.27 46.48
C PRO A 30 7.69 -11.62 45.00
N TYR A 31 6.80 -11.07 44.17
CA TYR A 31 6.88 -11.24 42.73
C TYR A 31 8.23 -10.66 42.29
N PRO A 32 9.08 -11.41 41.54
CA PRO A 32 10.44 -10.97 41.26
C PRO A 32 10.54 -9.63 40.52
N TRP A 33 9.44 -9.17 39.93
CA TRP A 33 9.36 -7.90 39.19
C TRP A 33 8.57 -6.82 39.93
N ASN A 34 8.38 -6.94 41.25
CA ASN A 34 7.80 -5.87 42.05
C ASN A 34 8.86 -4.78 42.29
N PRO A 35 8.80 -3.61 41.62
CA PRO A 35 9.80 -2.56 41.76
C PRO A 35 9.76 -1.85 43.13
N ALA A 36 8.76 -2.16 43.97
CA ALA A 36 8.66 -1.65 45.33
C ALA A 36 9.29 -2.59 46.37
N ASP A 37 9.82 -3.74 45.94
CA ASP A 37 10.50 -4.72 46.78
C ASP A 37 12.01 -4.48 46.82
N GLU A 38 12.61 -4.54 48.00
CA GLU A 38 14.05 -4.32 48.22
C GLU A 38 14.88 -5.45 47.58
N ASP A 39 14.31 -6.65 47.45
CA ASP A 39 14.97 -7.80 46.81
C ASP A 39 14.90 -7.76 45.26
N SER A 40 14.08 -6.87 44.68
CA SER A 40 13.94 -6.75 43.22
C SER A 40 15.15 -6.10 42.56
N GLU A 41 15.79 -5.12 43.23
CA GLU A 41 17.00 -4.46 42.73
C GLU A 41 18.14 -5.48 42.56
N ALA A 42 18.32 -6.38 43.53
CA ALA A 42 19.30 -7.46 43.45
C ALA A 42 19.03 -8.45 42.30
N TYR A 43 17.75 -8.72 41.99
CA TYR A 43 17.38 -9.56 40.84
C TYR A 43 17.70 -8.90 39.50
N PHE A 44 17.39 -7.61 39.35
CA PHE A 44 17.71 -6.85 38.14
C PHE A 44 19.22 -6.68 37.97
N ASP A 45 19.97 -6.41 39.04
CA ASP A 45 21.43 -6.33 39.02
C ASP A 45 22.10 -7.65 38.55
N GLU A 46 21.58 -8.80 38.98
CA GLU A 46 22.08 -10.11 38.55
C GLU A 46 21.79 -10.36 37.05
N LEU A 47 20.64 -9.89 36.54
CA LEU A 47 20.33 -9.93 35.12
C LEU A 47 21.22 -8.97 34.32
N GLU A 48 21.42 -7.74 34.78
CA GLU A 48 22.28 -6.76 34.12
C GLU A 48 23.74 -7.22 34.06
N ARG A 49 24.23 -7.93 35.09
CA ARG A 49 25.54 -8.60 35.06
C ARG A 49 25.68 -9.64 33.96
N GLN A 50 24.62 -10.36 33.62
CA GLN A 50 24.64 -11.31 32.49
C GLN A 50 24.76 -10.59 31.14
N PHE A 51 24.32 -9.33 31.08
CA PHE A 51 24.42 -8.45 29.92
C PHE A 51 25.58 -7.46 29.98
N ALA A 52 26.52 -7.61 30.92
CA ALA A 52 27.73 -6.78 31.04
C ALA A 52 28.75 -7.06 29.92
N THR A 53 28.29 -7.15 28.68
CA THR A 53 29.05 -7.10 27.42
C THR A 53 29.01 -5.68 26.83
N GLN A 54 28.69 -4.66 27.64
CA GLN A 54 28.62 -3.26 27.24
C GLN A 54 29.88 -2.80 26.48
N ASP A 55 31.06 -3.26 26.91
CA ASP A 55 32.33 -2.97 26.24
C ASP A 55 32.44 -3.56 24.82
N TRP A 56 31.87 -4.75 24.59
CA TRP A 56 31.83 -5.38 23.26
C TRP A 56 30.86 -4.65 22.32
N LEU A 57 29.74 -4.17 22.87
CA LEU A 57 28.74 -3.40 22.15
C LEU A 57 29.27 -2.04 21.70
N ASP A 58 30.04 -1.35 22.55
CA ASP A 58 30.62 -0.05 22.21
C ASP A 58 31.76 -0.17 21.17
N GLU A 59 32.58 -1.23 21.24
CA GLU A 59 33.63 -1.48 20.24
C GLU A 59 33.05 -1.89 18.88
N GLU A 60 32.05 -2.78 18.85
CA GLU A 60 31.33 -3.14 17.61
C GLU A 60 30.55 -1.93 17.06
N LEU A 61 29.89 -1.15 17.91
CA LEU A 61 29.12 0.02 17.47
C LEU A 61 30.06 1.09 16.89
N THR A 62 31.19 1.38 17.52
CA THR A 62 32.17 2.35 16.99
C THR A 62 32.87 1.87 15.71
N SER A 63 33.07 0.56 15.56
CA SER A 63 33.66 -0.05 14.37
C SER A 63 32.68 -0.16 13.18
N LYS A 64 31.43 -0.54 13.45
CA LYS A 64 30.42 -0.85 12.41
C LYS A 64 29.52 0.34 12.07
N SER A 65 29.32 1.27 13.01
CA SER A 65 28.46 2.44 12.77
C SER A 65 28.95 3.34 11.64
N PRO A 66 30.27 3.61 11.45
CA PRO A 66 30.71 4.48 10.36
C PRO A 66 30.35 3.88 8.99
N ALA A 67 30.60 2.58 8.80
CA ALA A 67 30.24 1.87 7.57
C ALA A 67 28.72 1.86 7.33
N PHE A 68 27.93 1.71 8.39
CA PHE A 68 26.47 1.78 8.31
C PHE A 68 25.98 3.19 7.91
N TYR A 69 26.52 4.25 8.53
CA TYR A 69 26.16 5.61 8.20
C TYR A 69 26.61 6.02 6.80
N GLU A 70 27.80 5.60 6.35
CA GLU A 70 28.25 5.80 4.97
C GLU A 70 27.34 5.09 3.96
N GLN A 71 26.88 3.88 4.29
CA GLN A 71 25.94 3.15 3.44
C GLN A 71 24.57 3.83 3.40
N LEU A 72 24.07 4.35 4.53
CA LEU A 72 22.86 5.16 4.53
C LEU A 72 23.04 6.41 3.69
N ASP A 73 24.12 7.17 3.85
CA ASP A 73 24.36 8.42 3.13
C ASP A 73 24.46 8.19 1.61
N SER A 74 25.06 7.07 1.19
CA SER A 74 25.05 6.62 -0.21
C SER A 74 23.64 6.35 -0.73
N LEU A 75 22.80 5.65 0.05
CA LEU A 75 21.41 5.38 -0.33
C LEU A 75 20.59 6.68 -0.40
N TRP A 76 20.76 7.61 0.54
CA TRP A 76 20.07 8.90 0.54
C TRP A 76 20.53 9.82 -0.59
N SER A 77 21.81 9.76 -0.96
CA SER A 77 22.36 10.48 -2.12
C SER A 77 21.76 9.99 -3.44
N GLN A 78 21.56 8.67 -3.57
CA GLN A 78 20.91 8.07 -4.75
C GLN A 78 19.44 8.50 -4.89
N VAL A 79 18.71 8.68 -3.78
CA VAL A 79 17.34 9.21 -3.80
C VAL A 79 17.30 10.66 -4.30
N SER A 80 18.29 11.47 -3.94
CA SER A 80 18.37 12.87 -4.37
C SER A 80 18.67 13.01 -5.87
N THR A 81 19.55 12.18 -6.43
CA THR A 81 19.81 12.15 -7.88
C THR A 81 18.65 11.57 -8.67
N CYS A 82 17.93 10.60 -8.10
CA CYS A 82 16.72 10.05 -8.71
C CYS A 82 15.68 11.14 -8.98
N SER A 83 15.58 12.22 -8.19
CA SER A 83 14.60 13.29 -8.44
C SER A 83 14.76 13.99 -9.81
N HIS A 84 15.97 14.04 -10.36
CA HIS A 84 16.26 14.64 -11.67
C HIS A 84 15.99 13.66 -12.81
N ASP A 85 16.44 12.40 -12.69
CA ASP A 85 16.22 11.35 -13.69
C ASP A 85 14.75 10.87 -13.71
N ILE A 86 14.09 10.82 -12.56
CA ILE A 86 12.65 10.57 -12.45
C ILE A 86 11.85 11.68 -13.15
N CYS A 87 12.31 12.95 -13.12
CA CYS A 87 11.65 14.02 -13.87
C CYS A 87 11.77 13.82 -15.40
N GLU A 88 12.95 13.48 -15.93
CA GLU A 88 13.13 13.22 -17.36
C GLU A 88 12.39 11.95 -17.83
N VAL A 89 12.43 10.88 -17.03
CA VAL A 89 11.67 9.65 -17.31
C VAL A 89 10.17 9.92 -17.28
N ASN A 90 9.66 10.65 -16.29
CA ASN A 90 8.25 11.03 -16.24
C ASN A 90 7.85 11.90 -17.44
N GLN A 91 8.72 12.80 -17.90
CA GLN A 91 8.43 13.67 -19.04
C GLN A 91 8.35 12.87 -20.35
N SER A 92 9.31 11.97 -20.61
CA SER A 92 9.28 11.11 -21.80
C SER A 92 8.10 10.12 -21.80
N VAL A 93 7.73 9.60 -20.63
CA VAL A 93 6.56 8.72 -20.45
C VAL A 93 5.25 9.50 -20.70
N VAL A 94 5.16 10.74 -20.21
CA VAL A 94 4.01 11.64 -20.46
C VAL A 94 3.88 11.96 -21.94
N GLU A 95 4.97 12.29 -22.63
CA GLU A 95 4.96 12.62 -24.05
C GLU A 95 4.51 11.43 -24.92
N ASN A 96 5.04 10.22 -24.62
CA ASN A 96 4.63 8.99 -25.29
C ASN A 96 3.15 8.64 -25.03
N LEU A 97 2.68 8.81 -23.79
CA LEU A 97 1.27 8.63 -23.44
C LEU A 97 0.38 9.62 -24.19
N GLN A 98 0.73 10.90 -24.21
CA GLN A 98 -0.03 11.94 -24.91
C GLN A 98 -0.13 11.61 -26.40
N LEU A 99 0.98 11.28 -27.06
CA LEU A 99 1.01 10.93 -28.48
C LEU A 99 0.13 9.70 -28.76
N THR A 100 0.21 8.69 -27.90
CA THR A 100 -0.59 7.47 -28.02
C THR A 100 -2.08 7.76 -27.85
N LEU A 101 -2.46 8.51 -26.81
CA LEU A 101 -3.85 8.88 -26.53
C LEU A 101 -4.43 9.78 -27.61
N HIS A 102 -3.66 10.74 -28.13
CA HIS A 102 -4.07 11.56 -29.26
C HIS A 102 -4.28 10.70 -30.50
N THR A 103 -3.37 9.79 -30.82
CA THR A 103 -3.53 8.92 -31.99
C THR A 103 -4.76 8.01 -31.86
N THR A 104 -5.06 7.51 -30.66
CA THR A 104 -6.20 6.59 -30.46
C THR A 104 -7.55 7.30 -30.29
N PHE A 105 -7.58 8.54 -29.79
CA PHE A 105 -8.83 9.21 -29.38
C PHE A 105 -9.03 10.62 -29.99
N ALA A 106 -8.19 11.03 -30.95
CA ALA A 106 -8.25 12.35 -31.58
C ALA A 106 -9.62 12.74 -32.17
N HIS A 107 -10.41 11.76 -32.61
CA HIS A 107 -11.69 12.02 -33.29
C HIS A 107 -12.87 12.20 -32.34
N GLY A 108 -12.74 11.81 -31.06
CA GLY A 108 -13.88 11.74 -30.13
C GLY A 108 -13.79 12.63 -28.90
N VAL A 109 -12.62 13.19 -28.56
CA VAL A 109 -12.38 13.88 -27.27
C VAL A 109 -11.55 15.16 -27.45
N PRO A 110 -11.84 16.26 -26.72
CA PRO A 110 -11.03 17.48 -26.76
C PRO A 110 -9.58 17.23 -26.35
N GLN A 111 -8.65 17.85 -27.08
CA GLN A 111 -7.20 17.69 -26.88
C GLN A 111 -6.77 18.02 -25.44
N GLY A 112 -7.35 19.09 -24.85
CA GLY A 112 -7.06 19.51 -23.47
C GLY A 112 -7.45 18.49 -22.40
N TRP A 113 -8.44 17.63 -22.68
CA TRP A 113 -8.85 16.55 -21.77
C TRP A 113 -7.84 15.41 -21.80
N LEU A 114 -7.41 15.00 -23.00
CA LEU A 114 -6.42 13.94 -23.18
C LEU A 114 -5.07 14.32 -22.54
N SER A 115 -4.63 15.57 -22.71
CA SER A 115 -3.39 16.06 -22.09
C SER A 115 -3.47 16.10 -20.56
N ALA A 116 -4.62 16.53 -20.01
CA ALA A 116 -4.84 16.58 -18.57
C ALA A 116 -4.84 15.18 -17.94
N ILE A 117 -5.51 14.21 -18.58
CA ILE A 117 -5.54 12.81 -18.13
C ILE A 117 -4.14 12.20 -18.20
N ALA A 118 -3.39 12.42 -19.30
CA ALA A 118 -2.03 11.88 -19.44
C ALA A 118 -1.08 12.40 -18.36
N HIS A 119 -1.12 13.70 -18.09
CA HIS A 119 -0.26 14.33 -17.08
C HIS A 119 -0.60 13.82 -15.68
N LYS A 120 -1.89 13.77 -15.33
CA LYS A 120 -2.34 13.27 -14.03
C LYS A 120 -2.11 11.77 -13.85
N ALA A 121 -2.28 10.97 -14.91
CA ALA A 121 -2.00 9.54 -14.85
C ALA A 121 -0.52 9.28 -14.55
N ALA A 122 0.41 9.98 -15.21
CA ALA A 122 1.84 9.82 -14.93
C ALA A 122 2.22 10.28 -13.52
N GLU A 123 1.67 11.40 -13.04
CA GLU A 123 1.87 11.89 -11.68
C GLU A 123 1.39 10.87 -10.63
N ILE A 124 0.18 10.32 -10.83
CA ILE A 124 -0.48 9.43 -9.87
C ILE A 124 0.03 7.98 -9.97
N PHE A 125 0.63 7.59 -11.11
CA PHE A 125 1.14 6.25 -11.30
C PHE A 125 2.25 5.86 -10.32
N THR A 126 3.04 6.84 -9.86
CA THR A 126 4.06 6.62 -8.81
C THR A 126 3.47 6.51 -7.40
N SER A 127 2.19 6.87 -7.22
CA SER A 127 1.50 6.79 -5.93
C SER A 127 1.01 5.36 -5.66
N GLN A 128 1.32 4.82 -4.48
CA GLN A 128 0.94 3.48 -4.02
C GLN A 128 -0.55 3.33 -3.64
N LYS A 129 -1.44 4.02 -4.35
CA LYS A 129 -2.90 4.03 -4.12
C LYS A 129 -3.60 2.90 -4.85
N SER A 130 -4.84 2.61 -4.43
CA SER A 130 -5.67 1.63 -5.14
C SER A 130 -6.03 2.13 -6.55
N MET A 131 -6.11 1.24 -7.54
CA MET A 131 -6.41 1.61 -8.94
C MET A 131 -7.74 2.39 -9.07
N GLY A 132 -8.74 2.05 -8.26
CA GLY A 132 -10.00 2.79 -8.21
C GLY A 132 -9.79 4.25 -7.80
N GLU A 133 -8.96 4.49 -6.79
CA GLU A 133 -8.60 5.85 -6.37
C GLU A 133 -7.79 6.58 -7.44
N GLN A 134 -6.84 5.88 -8.09
CA GLN A 134 -6.02 6.48 -9.15
C GLN A 134 -6.90 6.94 -10.34
N LEU A 135 -7.87 6.12 -10.76
CA LEU A 135 -8.83 6.46 -11.82
C LEU A 135 -9.70 7.66 -11.44
N VAL A 136 -10.26 7.67 -10.23
CA VAL A 136 -11.10 8.77 -9.75
C VAL A 136 -10.31 10.07 -9.70
N GLN A 137 -9.07 10.05 -9.21
CA GLN A 137 -8.21 11.24 -9.16
C GLN A 137 -7.85 11.78 -10.55
N CYS A 138 -7.59 10.90 -11.52
CA CYS A 138 -7.36 11.31 -12.92
C CYS A 138 -8.59 11.98 -13.53
N VAL A 139 -9.78 11.45 -13.29
CA VAL A 139 -11.03 11.97 -13.85
C VAL A 139 -11.46 13.26 -13.15
N GLN A 140 -11.24 13.37 -11.84
CA GLN A 140 -11.55 14.57 -11.08
C GLN A 140 -10.75 15.80 -11.55
N ALA A 141 -9.55 15.59 -12.11
CA ALA A 141 -8.78 16.68 -12.71
C ALA A 141 -9.44 17.30 -13.95
N VAL A 142 -10.35 16.57 -14.60
CA VAL A 142 -11.03 17.00 -15.82
C VAL A 142 -12.51 17.32 -15.58
N LEU A 143 -13.12 16.65 -14.59
CA LEU A 143 -14.49 16.84 -14.14
C LEU A 143 -14.52 17.17 -12.63
N PRO A 144 -14.12 18.38 -12.22
CA PRO A 144 -14.02 18.75 -10.81
C PRO A 144 -15.40 18.90 -10.13
N THR A 145 -16.47 19.05 -10.90
CA THR A 145 -17.84 19.20 -10.40
C THR A 145 -18.49 17.89 -9.96
N TRP A 146 -17.89 16.75 -10.32
CA TRP A 146 -18.42 15.42 -10.03
C TRP A 146 -17.98 14.92 -8.65
N GLY A 147 -18.92 14.33 -7.91
CA GLY A 147 -18.64 13.72 -6.62
C GLY A 147 -17.73 12.49 -6.74
N ALA A 148 -16.77 12.34 -5.84
CA ALA A 148 -15.84 11.20 -5.84
C ALA A 148 -16.58 9.87 -5.77
N GLU A 149 -17.66 9.79 -4.98
CA GLU A 149 -18.48 8.57 -4.82
C GLU A 149 -19.13 8.11 -6.12
N ASP A 150 -19.65 9.04 -6.93
CA ASP A 150 -20.26 8.72 -8.22
C ASP A 150 -19.20 8.24 -9.23
N LEU A 151 -18.02 8.87 -9.21
CA LEU A 151 -16.89 8.45 -10.02
C LEU A 151 -16.38 7.06 -9.61
N PHE A 152 -16.41 6.70 -8.33
CA PHE A 152 -16.07 5.35 -7.87
C PHE A 152 -17.04 4.30 -8.43
N VAL A 153 -18.34 4.60 -8.48
CA VAL A 153 -19.32 3.69 -9.09
C VAL A 153 -18.99 3.44 -10.56
N LEU A 154 -18.60 4.48 -11.30
CA LEU A 154 -18.19 4.38 -12.71
C LEU A 154 -16.84 3.68 -12.89
N ALA A 155 -15.92 3.79 -11.94
CA ALA A 155 -14.59 3.18 -11.98
C ALA A 155 -14.59 1.69 -11.57
N ARG A 156 -15.59 1.21 -10.82
CA ARG A 156 -15.67 -0.18 -10.33
C ARG A 156 -15.51 -1.26 -11.41
N PRO A 157 -16.20 -1.18 -12.58
CA PRO A 157 -16.02 -2.17 -13.64
C PRO A 157 -14.58 -2.27 -14.12
N PHE A 158 -13.90 -1.12 -14.27
CA PHE A 158 -12.52 -1.04 -14.73
C PHE A 158 -11.52 -1.48 -13.65
N ALA A 159 -11.77 -1.15 -12.38
CA ALA A 159 -10.96 -1.63 -11.26
C ALA A 159 -11.05 -3.15 -11.09
N TYR A 160 -12.21 -3.75 -11.38
CA TYR A 160 -12.40 -5.20 -11.31
C TYR A 160 -11.74 -5.93 -12.49
N ALA A 161 -11.78 -5.34 -13.70
CA ALA A 161 -11.19 -5.87 -14.93
C ALA A 161 -9.64 -6.00 -14.93
N MET A 162 -8.96 -5.45 -13.91
CA MET A 162 -7.52 -5.64 -13.70
C MET A 162 -7.19 -6.79 -12.73
N ARG A 163 -8.16 -7.20 -11.91
CA ARG A 163 -8.04 -8.37 -11.02
C ARG A 163 -8.43 -9.66 -11.71
N SER A 164 -9.43 -9.61 -12.58
CA SER A 164 -9.68 -10.66 -13.55
C SER A 164 -8.81 -10.43 -14.78
N SER A 165 -8.35 -11.48 -15.44
CA SER A 165 -7.63 -11.36 -16.73
C SER A 165 -8.53 -10.93 -17.89
N GLU A 166 -9.75 -10.46 -17.61
CA GLU A 166 -10.74 -10.04 -18.59
C GLU A 166 -10.51 -8.56 -18.93
N SER A 167 -9.80 -8.30 -20.02
CA SER A 167 -9.64 -6.94 -20.51
C SER A 167 -10.96 -6.38 -21.00
N GLN A 168 -11.51 -5.40 -20.29
CA GLN A 168 -12.63 -4.60 -20.80
C GLN A 168 -12.17 -3.87 -22.07
N ASP A 169 -12.88 -4.06 -23.19
CA ASP A 169 -12.50 -3.49 -24.48
C ASP A 169 -12.81 -1.99 -24.51
N VAL A 170 -11.88 -1.18 -24.00
CA VAL A 170 -11.97 0.28 -23.97
C VAL A 170 -12.22 0.87 -25.35
N LYS A 171 -11.66 0.24 -26.40
CA LYS A 171 -11.84 0.69 -27.78
C LYS A 171 -13.29 0.53 -28.21
N SER A 172 -13.96 -0.56 -27.81
CA SER A 172 -15.39 -0.73 -28.09
C SER A 172 -16.26 0.36 -27.44
N ILE A 173 -15.92 0.79 -26.21
CA ILE A 173 -16.68 1.84 -25.51
C ILE A 173 -16.50 3.18 -26.23
N VAL A 174 -15.27 3.51 -26.65
CA VAL A 174 -14.99 4.77 -27.33
C VAL A 174 -15.47 4.76 -28.80
N ASN A 175 -15.41 3.64 -29.50
CA ASN A 175 -15.93 3.51 -30.88
C ASN A 175 -17.46 3.63 -30.95
N ASN A 176 -18.18 3.23 -29.90
CA ASN A 176 -19.62 3.52 -29.80
C ASN A 176 -19.91 5.03 -29.71
N ILE A 177 -18.89 5.83 -29.39
CA ILE A 177 -18.97 7.26 -29.12
C ILE A 177 -18.30 8.06 -30.26
N GLU A 178 -17.40 7.45 -31.04
CA GLU A 178 -16.80 8.03 -32.26
C GLU A 178 -17.83 8.54 -33.29
N ASN A 179 -19.06 8.01 -33.28
CA ASN A 179 -20.13 8.48 -34.18
C ASN A 179 -20.92 9.69 -33.63
N ARG A 180 -20.59 10.19 -32.43
CA ARG A 180 -21.29 11.31 -31.78
C ARG A 180 -20.30 12.39 -31.38
N ASP A 181 -20.66 13.64 -31.65
CA ASP A 181 -19.84 14.78 -31.28
C ASP A 181 -19.77 14.90 -29.74
N TRP A 182 -18.57 15.10 -29.18
CA TRP A 182 -18.31 15.12 -27.73
C TRP A 182 -19.26 16.05 -26.96
N LYS A 183 -19.63 17.18 -27.59
CA LYS A 183 -20.54 18.19 -27.04
C LYS A 183 -22.00 17.74 -26.94
N THR A 184 -22.37 16.67 -27.63
CA THR A 184 -23.75 16.12 -27.62
C THR A 184 -23.93 15.00 -26.60
N LEU A 185 -22.84 14.56 -25.97
CA LEU A 185 -22.85 13.51 -24.95
C LEU A 185 -23.37 14.04 -23.62
N SER A 186 -24.07 13.18 -22.88
CA SER A 186 -24.45 13.44 -21.50
C SER A 186 -23.21 13.54 -20.60
N GLU A 187 -23.30 14.29 -19.51
CA GLU A 187 -22.22 14.41 -18.52
C GLU A 187 -21.80 13.03 -17.95
N ILE A 188 -22.76 12.11 -17.79
CA ILE A 188 -22.50 10.72 -17.38
C ILE A 188 -21.68 9.97 -18.43
N GLU A 189 -21.96 10.19 -19.71
CA GLU A 189 -21.23 9.55 -20.81
C GLU A 189 -19.80 10.11 -20.91
N GLN A 190 -19.63 11.42 -20.75
CA GLN A 190 -18.31 12.06 -20.70
C GLN A 190 -17.50 11.56 -19.49
N ALA A 191 -18.13 11.39 -18.32
CA ALA A 191 -17.49 10.79 -17.15
C ALA A 191 -17.07 9.33 -17.41
N LYS A 192 -17.93 8.53 -18.04
CA LYS A 192 -17.60 7.14 -18.39
C LYS A 192 -16.45 7.04 -19.40
N VAL A 193 -16.41 7.92 -20.41
CA VAL A 193 -15.32 7.95 -21.39
C VAL A 193 -14.02 8.39 -20.75
N SER A 194 -14.04 9.43 -19.92
CA SER A 194 -12.83 9.88 -19.22
C SER A 194 -12.26 8.81 -18.28
N VAL A 195 -13.11 8.08 -17.54
CA VAL A 195 -12.69 6.90 -16.75
C VAL A 195 -12.07 5.82 -17.65
N ALA A 196 -12.69 5.53 -18.80
CA ALA A 196 -12.19 4.52 -19.73
C ALA A 196 -10.82 4.90 -20.35
N ILE A 197 -10.64 6.19 -20.67
CA ILE A 197 -9.38 6.73 -21.17
C ILE A 197 -8.29 6.69 -20.09
N ALA A 198 -8.61 7.07 -18.86
CA ALA A 198 -7.69 6.96 -17.73
C ALA A 198 -7.26 5.50 -17.52
N TYR A 199 -8.18 4.55 -17.59
CA TYR A 199 -7.87 3.12 -17.52
C TYR A 199 -6.95 2.65 -18.66
N TYR A 200 -7.19 3.12 -19.89
CA TYR A 200 -6.30 2.83 -21.00
C TYR A 200 -4.89 3.41 -20.81
N ALA A 201 -4.77 4.62 -20.26
CA ALA A 201 -3.49 5.25 -19.95
C ALA A 201 -2.70 4.42 -18.90
N PHE A 202 -3.34 3.99 -17.82
CA PHE A 202 -2.70 3.13 -16.82
C PHE A 202 -2.31 1.76 -17.38
N LYS A 203 -3.10 1.18 -18.29
CA LYS A 203 -2.73 -0.06 -18.98
C LYS A 203 -1.49 0.11 -19.87
N GLN A 204 -1.37 1.24 -20.55
CA GLN A 204 -0.16 1.58 -21.32
C GLN A 204 1.06 1.72 -20.40
N LEU A 205 0.93 2.43 -19.28
CA LEU A 205 2.00 2.59 -18.29
C LEU A 205 2.50 1.26 -17.72
N ASN A 206 1.58 0.38 -17.33
CA ASN A 206 1.93 -0.96 -16.84
C ASN A 206 2.61 -1.82 -17.91
N ARG A 207 2.21 -1.66 -19.19
CA ARG A 207 2.86 -2.37 -20.30
C ARG A 207 4.28 -1.87 -20.53
N SER A 208 4.50 -0.55 -20.44
CA SER A 208 5.83 0.05 -20.54
C SER A 208 6.75 -0.42 -19.40
N GLN A 209 6.27 -0.47 -18.16
CA GLN A 209 7.05 -1.02 -17.03
C GLN A 209 7.38 -2.51 -17.15
N SER A 210 6.50 -3.31 -17.77
CA SER A 210 6.74 -4.75 -17.91
C SER A 210 7.75 -5.09 -19.01
N GLN A 211 8.19 -4.09 -19.78
CA GLN A 211 9.10 -4.28 -20.93
C GLN A 211 10.54 -3.87 -20.62
N ASP A 212 10.79 -3.26 -19.45
CA ASP A 212 12.10 -3.00 -18.85
C ASP A 212 12.42 -4.07 -17.80
#